data_AF-A0A519CF07-F1
#
_entry.id   AF-A0A519CF07-F1
#
_cell.length_a   1.000
_cell.length_b   1.000
_cell.length_c   1.000
_cell.angle_alpha   90.00
_cell.angle_beta   90.00
_cell.angle_gamma   90.00
#
_symmetry.space_group_name_H-M   'P 1'
#
loop_
_entity.id
_entity.type
_entity.pdbx_description
1 polymer ?
#
loop_
_entity_poly.entity_id
_entity_poly.type
_entity_poly.pdbx_seq_one_letter_code
_entity_poly.pdbx_strand_id
1 'polypeptide(L)'
;MAIDKWLAVTSVGLFAMFVGEMISVYYFMMTVPLDSVVAQGFSPDPKLIQFVSIGVAPAGILAAVAFIMSRNYGSKQIGTLII
;
A
#
# COMPACT_ATOMS: atom_id res chain seq x y z
N MET A 1 -12.69 11.35 15.74
CA MET A 1 -11.96 12.65 15.77
C MET A 1 -11.61 13.01 14.31
N ALA A 2 -10.73 13.99 14.06
CA ALA A 2 -10.20 14.22 12.71
C ALA A 2 -9.02 13.28 12.39
N ILE A 3 -8.16 13.01 13.37
CA ILE A 3 -6.90 12.28 13.19
C ILE A 3 -7.09 10.81 12.79
N ASP A 4 -8.04 10.12 13.41
CA ASP A 4 -8.46 8.75 13.12
C ASP A 4 -9.00 8.62 11.69
N LYS A 5 -9.76 9.60 11.20
CA LYS A 5 -10.25 9.63 9.81
C LYS A 5 -9.09 9.79 8.82
N TRP A 6 -8.17 10.73 9.08
CA TRP A 6 -7.01 10.96 8.22
C TRP A 6 -6.06 9.76 8.19
N LEU A 7 -5.88 9.05 9.32
CA LEU A 7 -5.07 7.83 9.39
C LEU A 7 -5.70 6.71 8.58
N ALA A 8 -7.02 6.51 8.67
CA ALA A 8 -7.72 5.51 7.87
C ALA A 8 -7.66 5.83 6.37
N VAL A 9 -7.91 7.07 5.97
CA VAL A 9 -7.82 7.49 4.55
C VAL A 9 -6.41 7.33 4.01
N THR A 10 -5.39 7.74 4.76
CA THR A 10 -3.98 7.58 4.36
C THR A 10 -3.61 6.11 4.24
N SER A 11 -4.06 5.26 5.16
CA SER A 11 -3.85 3.82 5.09
C SER A 11 -4.44 3.21 3.82
N VAL A 12 -5.69 3.54 3.49
CA VAL A 12 -6.33 3.08 2.25
C VAL A 12 -5.58 3.59 1.01
N GLY A 13 -5.14 4.85 1.03
CA GLY A 13 -4.33 5.42 -0.06
C GLY A 13 -3.00 4.68 -0.28
N LEU A 14 -2.30 4.32 0.80
CA LEU A 14 -1.05 3.56 0.72
C LEU A 14 -1.28 2.13 0.23
N PHE A 15 -2.36 1.47 0.62
CA PHE A 15 -2.74 0.17 0.06
C PHE A 15 -3.06 0.27 -1.43
N ALA A 16 -3.83 1.27 -1.85
CA ALA A 16 -4.15 1.49 -3.26
C ALA A 16 -2.90 1.77 -4.10
N MET A 17 -1.97 2.59 -3.57
CA MET A 17 -0.67 2.85 -4.20
C MET A 17 0.12 1.56 -4.39
N PHE A 18 0.25 0.73 -3.35
CA PHE A 18 0.94 -0.56 -3.44
C PHE A 18 0.34 -1.46 -4.52
N VAL A 19 -0.99 -1.56 -4.58
CA VAL A 19 -1.67 -2.34 -5.64
C VAL A 19 -1.33 -1.79 -7.02
N GLY A 20 -1.32 -0.47 -7.20
CA GLY A 20 -0.91 0.18 -8.44
C GLY A 20 0.53 -0.12 -8.85
N GLU A 21 1.47 -0.12 -7.90
CA GLU A 21 2.86 -0.50 -8.13
C GLU A 21 2.99 -1.97 -8.55
N MET A 22 2.27 -2.88 -7.89
CA MET A 22 2.27 -4.30 -8.22
C MET A 22 1.71 -4.58 -9.62
N ILE A 23 0.61 -3.91 -9.99
CA ILE A 23 0.05 -3.98 -11.34
C ILE A 23 1.04 -3.45 -12.37
N SER A 24 1.72 -2.34 -12.06
CA SER A 24 2.71 -1.73 -12.95
C SER A 24 3.90 -2.65 -13.20
N VAL A 25 4.43 -3.31 -12.15
CA VAL A 25 5.49 -4.32 -12.29
C VAL A 25 5.02 -5.49 -13.13
N TYR A 26 3.81 -5.99 -12.88
CA TYR A 26 3.26 -7.12 -13.63
C TYR A 26 3.15 -6.80 -15.13
N TYR A 27 2.59 -5.63 -15.48
CA TYR A 27 2.52 -5.18 -16.87
C TYR A 27 3.91 -4.97 -17.47
N PHE A 28 4.85 -4.38 -16.73
CA PHE A 28 6.22 -4.21 -17.19
C PHE A 28 6.87 -5.55 -17.56
N MET A 29 6.73 -6.56 -16.69
CA MET A 29 7.28 -7.90 -16.92
C MET A 29 6.62 -8.64 -18.08
N MET A 30 5.34 -8.37 -18.38
CA MET A 30 4.61 -9.00 -19.49
C MET A 30 4.82 -8.33 -20.85
N THR A 31 5.08 -7.01 -20.86
CA THR A 31 5.03 -6.21 -22.09
C THR A 31 6.40 -5.78 -22.60
N VAL A 32 7.40 -5.71 -21.72
CA VAL A 32 8.73 -5.24 -22.08
C VAL A 32 9.62 -6.43 -22.47
N PRO A 33 10.16 -6.45 -23.70
CA PRO A 33 11.10 -7.48 -24.13
C PRO A 33 12.36 -7.51 -23.25
N LEU A 34 12.82 -8.71 -22.89
CA LEU A 34 13.97 -8.93 -21.99
C LEU A 34 15.30 -8.39 -22.55
N ASP A 35 15.38 -8.26 -23.86
CA ASP A 35 16.51 -7.71 -24.60
C ASP A 35 16.51 -6.17 -24.67
N SER A 36 15.43 -5.52 -24.20
CA SER A 36 15.39 -4.06 -24.13
C SER A 36 16.39 -3.52 -23.09
N VAL A 37 17.02 -2.39 -23.41
CA VAL A 37 17.95 -1.68 -22.49
C VAL A 37 17.29 -1.34 -21.15
N VAL A 38 15.97 -1.19 -21.13
CA VAL A 38 15.18 -0.89 -19.93
C VAL A 38 14.92 -2.13 -19.07
N ALA A 39 14.82 -3.31 -19.67
CA ALA A 39 14.72 -4.59 -18.95
C ALA A 39 16.09 -5.07 -18.43
N GLN A 40 17.18 -4.69 -19.09
CA GLN A 40 18.54 -4.99 -18.68
C GLN A 40 18.88 -4.27 -17.36
N GLY A 41 18.73 -5.00 -16.24
CA GLY A 41 18.98 -4.49 -14.89
C GLY A 41 17.73 -4.40 -14.01
N PHE A 42 16.54 -4.70 -14.56
CA PHE A 42 15.34 -4.83 -13.75
C PHE A 42 15.32 -6.18 -13.03
N SER A 43 15.53 -6.17 -11.72
CA SER A 43 15.35 -7.34 -10.85
C SER A 43 14.06 -7.16 -10.04
N PRO A 44 13.02 -7.99 -10.28
CA PRO A 44 11.73 -7.85 -9.61
C PRO A 44 11.83 -8.04 -8.09
N ASP A 45 12.57 -9.05 -7.64
CA ASP A 45 12.62 -9.46 -6.23
C ASP A 45 12.99 -8.32 -5.25
N PRO A 46 14.11 -7.59 -5.41
CA PRO A 46 14.44 -6.48 -4.53
C PRO A 46 13.44 -5.32 -4.65
N LYS A 47 12.79 -5.16 -5.81
CA LYS A 47 11.81 -4.10 -6.04
C LYS A 47 10.50 -4.38 -5.31
N LEU A 48 10.06 -5.62 -5.29
CA LEU A 48 8.88 -6.06 -4.54
C LEU A 48 9.05 -5.84 -3.03
N ILE A 49 10.22 -6.18 -2.49
CA ILE A 49 10.52 -5.94 -1.06
C ILE A 49 10.49 -4.44 -0.74
N GLN A 50 10.99 -3.60 -1.65
CA GLN A 50 10.94 -2.15 -1.52
C GLN A 50 9.49 -1.64 -1.46
N PHE A 51 8.63 -2.09 -2.38
CA PHE A 51 7.21 -1.69 -2.43
C PHE A 51 6.42 -2.14 -1.19
N VAL A 52 6.68 -3.35 -0.69
CA VAL A 52 6.10 -3.80 0.59
C VAL A 52 6.52 -2.88 1.74
N SER A 53 7.79 -2.46 1.76
CA SER A 53 8.34 -1.64 2.84
C SER A 53 7.82 -0.20 2.84
N ILE A 54 7.54 0.39 1.67
CA ILE A 54 7.04 1.78 1.55
C ILE A 54 5.52 1.88 1.47
N GLY A 55 4.84 0.81 1.05
CA GLY A 55 3.39 0.77 0.86
C GLY A 55 2.70 0.00 1.97
N VAL A 56 2.73 -1.33 1.90
CA VAL A 56 1.96 -2.23 2.79
C VAL A 56 2.34 -2.07 4.26
N ALA A 57 3.63 -1.99 4.57
CA ALA A 57 4.10 -1.91 5.95
C ALA A 57 3.58 -0.64 6.68
N PRO A 58 3.78 0.59 6.16
CA PRO A 58 3.19 1.77 6.79
C PRO A 58 1.67 1.78 6.69
N ALA A 59 1.06 1.34 5.58
CA ALA A 59 -0.40 1.25 5.45
C ALA A 59 -1.02 0.41 6.58
N GLY A 60 -0.44 -0.76 6.86
CA GLY A 60 -0.89 -1.68 7.91
C GLY A 60 -0.76 -1.07 9.31
N ILE A 61 0.33 -0.35 9.59
CA ILE A 61 0.50 0.35 10.87
C ILE A 61 -0.57 1.42 11.05
N LEU A 62 -0.82 2.24 10.02
CA LEU A 62 -1.84 3.30 10.08
C LEU A 62 -3.25 2.71 10.25
N ALA A 63 -3.56 1.60 9.56
CA ALA A 63 -4.80 0.86 9.73
C ALA A 63 -4.95 0.35 11.17
N ALA A 64 -3.92 -0.28 11.73
CA ALA A 64 -3.95 -0.82 13.08
C ALA A 64 -4.18 0.28 14.13
N VAL A 65 -3.47 1.41 14.00
CA VAL A 65 -3.62 2.57 14.90
C VAL A 65 -5.03 3.16 14.78
N ALA A 66 -5.53 3.37 13.55
CA ALA A 66 -6.88 3.88 13.34
C ALA A 66 -7.95 2.92 13.89
N PHE A 67 -7.75 1.61 13.76
CA PHE A 67 -8.64 0.60 14.34
C PHE A 67 -8.67 0.66 15.87
N ILE A 68 -7.51 0.65 16.54
CA ILE A 68 -7.41 0.74 18.01
C ILE A 68 -8.08 2.01 18.53
N MET A 69 -7.85 3.14 17.85
CA MET A 69 -8.49 4.40 18.23
C MET A 69 -10.01 4.36 18.01
N SER A 70 -10.49 3.79 16.90
CA SER A 70 -11.93 3.68 16.64
C SER A 70 -12.65 2.85 17.70
N ARG A 71 -11.99 1.81 18.24
CA ARG A 71 -12.48 0.94 19.31
C ARG A 71 -12.52 1.63 20.67
N ASN A 72 -11.48 2.39 21.02
CA ASN A 72 -11.35 3.02 22.34
C ASN A 72 -12.09 4.37 22.44
N TYR A 73 -12.18 5.13 21.34
CA TYR A 73 -12.75 6.48 21.32
C TYR A 73 -14.11 6.58 20.59
N GLY A 74 -14.65 5.45 20.09
CA GLY A 74 -16.05 5.35 19.65
C GLY A 74 -16.38 5.92 18.27
N SER A 75 -15.65 5.51 17.22
CA SER A 75 -15.91 5.95 15.84
C SER A 75 -16.36 4.81 14.92
N LYS A 76 -17.69 4.60 14.81
CA LYS A 76 -18.29 3.51 14.00
C LYS A 76 -17.93 3.57 12.51
N GLN A 77 -17.78 4.77 11.93
CA GLN A 77 -17.48 4.94 10.50
C GLN A 77 -16.07 4.49 10.10
N ILE A 78 -15.12 4.49 11.04
CA ILE A 78 -13.71 4.21 10.75
C ILE A 78 -13.43 2.71 10.82
N GLY A 79 -14.08 1.99 11.74
CA GLY A 79 -13.98 0.54 11.82
C GLY A 79 -14.44 -0.16 10.53
N THR A 80 -15.40 0.40 9.79
CA THR A 80 -15.88 -0.14 8.50
C THR A 80 -15.02 0.24 7.29
N LEU A 81 -14.13 1.22 7.43
CA LEU A 81 -13.25 1.68 6.35
C LEU A 81 -11.93 0.87 6.31
N ILE A 82 -11.62 0.20 7.42
CA ILE A 82 -10.38 -0.58 7.62
C ILE A 82 -10.63 -2.09 7.47
N ILE A 83 -11.85 -2.55 7.77
CA ILE A 83 -12.32 -3.92 7.52
C ILE A 83 -12.87 -4.00 6.10
#